data_AF-A0A246AN07-F1
#
_entry.id   AF-A0A246AN07-F1
#
_cell.length_a   1.000
_cell.length_b   1.000
_cell.length_c   1.000
_cell.angle_alpha   90.00
_cell.angle_beta   90.00
_cell.angle_gamma   90.00
#
_symmetry.space_group_name_H-M   'P 1'
#
loop_
_entity.id
_entity.type
_entity.pdbx_description
1 polymer ?
#
loop_
_entity_poly.entity_id
_entity_poly.type
_entity_poly.pdbx_seq_one_letter_code
_entity_poly.pdbx_strand_id
1 'polypeptide(L)'
;MKNRDSYLRDIITEGELYSFDNNKGTSYGGIFGKATPEFLSWISQVEDYISTNYDENSGPAKMLQSVKKNLFTGYERSTFETELNKLKGAIKSCENIKPNKRNFVDDKIIALLRNPVFWVVTVSLVGGSYKLGLDLGNNKFDSEKNSLNDETKKLSDSIKVLHERLKTHK
;
A
#
# COMPACT_ATOMS: atom_id res chain seq x y z
N MET A 1 6.17 -14.34 -4.15
CA MET A 1 6.98 -13.12 -4.34
C MET A 1 8.42 -13.52 -4.57
N LYS A 2 9.00 -13.22 -5.74
CA LYS A 2 10.45 -13.38 -5.94
C LYS A 2 11.20 -12.42 -5.01
N ASN A 3 12.34 -12.85 -4.48
CA ASN A 3 13.23 -11.96 -3.73
C ASN A 3 13.68 -10.82 -4.67
N ARG A 4 13.69 -9.57 -4.21
CA ARG A 4 14.08 -8.40 -5.02
C ARG A 4 15.45 -8.58 -5.65
N ASP A 5 16.41 -9.12 -4.90
CA ASP A 5 17.77 -9.32 -5.38
C ASP A 5 17.86 -10.50 -6.37
N SER A 6 16.90 -11.44 -6.35
CA SER A 6 16.76 -12.43 -7.42
C SER A 6 16.12 -11.81 -8.67
N TYR A 7 15.12 -10.94 -8.49
CA TYR A 7 14.44 -10.29 -9.61
C TYR A 7 15.37 -9.34 -10.39
N LEU A 8 16.19 -8.55 -9.68
CA LEU A 8 17.21 -7.71 -10.32
C LEU A 8 18.18 -8.56 -11.17
N ARG A 9 18.65 -9.68 -10.62
CA ARG A 9 19.54 -10.59 -11.34
C ARG A 9 18.87 -11.22 -12.57
N ASP A 10 17.59 -11.55 -12.47
CA ASP A 10 16.83 -12.06 -13.62
C ASP A 10 16.78 -11.01 -14.75
N ILE A 11 16.45 -9.76 -14.45
CA ILE A 11 16.39 -8.68 -15.46
C ILE A 11 17.78 -8.43 -16.08
N ILE A 12 18.84 -8.42 -15.27
CA ILE A 12 20.22 -8.24 -15.76
C ILE A 12 20.60 -9.39 -16.69
N THR A 13 20.30 -10.63 -16.30
CA THR A 13 20.62 -11.83 -17.08
C THR A 13 19.84 -11.86 -18.39
N GLU A 14 18.56 -11.49 -18.36
CA GLU A 14 17.74 -11.35 -19.57
C GLU A 14 18.33 -10.28 -20.51
N GLY A 15 18.85 -9.19 -19.95
CA GLY A 15 19.52 -8.12 -20.70
C GLY A 15 20.66 -8.62 -21.58
N GLU A 16 21.41 -9.62 -21.13
CA GLU A 16 22.51 -10.21 -21.91
C GLU A 16 22.05 -10.95 -23.16
N LEU A 17 20.77 -11.30 -23.25
CA LEU A 17 20.18 -11.91 -24.44
C LEU A 17 19.93 -10.90 -25.55
N TYR A 18 19.98 -9.60 -25.29
CA TYR A 18 19.70 -8.57 -26.31
C TYR A 18 20.99 -7.95 -26.86
N SER A 19 21.00 -7.76 -28.18
CA SER A 19 22.05 -7.15 -29.00
C SER A 19 21.45 -6.64 -30.31
N PHE A 20 22.19 -5.89 -31.11
CA PHE A 20 21.75 -5.54 -32.46
C PHE A 20 21.49 -6.79 -33.30
N ASP A 21 22.28 -7.85 -33.15
CA ASP A 21 22.19 -9.01 -34.03
C ASP A 21 20.92 -9.83 -33.88
N ASN A 22 20.33 -9.85 -32.69
CA ASN A 22 19.03 -10.47 -32.43
C ASN A 22 17.87 -9.47 -32.43
N ASN A 23 18.15 -8.18 -32.55
CA ASN A 23 17.16 -7.10 -32.69
C ASN A 23 17.44 -6.25 -33.93
N LYS A 24 17.62 -6.92 -35.08
CA LYS A 24 17.74 -6.27 -36.40
C LYS A 24 16.59 -6.65 -37.32
N GLY A 25 16.29 -5.76 -38.25
CA GLY A 25 15.37 -5.99 -39.35
C GLY A 25 15.94 -5.44 -40.64
N THR A 26 15.48 -5.98 -41.76
CA THR A 26 15.79 -5.45 -43.08
C THR A 26 14.72 -4.44 -43.48
N SER A 27 15.14 -3.24 -43.86
CA SER A 27 14.24 -2.20 -44.37
C SER A 27 14.96 -1.39 -45.45
N TYR A 28 14.28 -1.06 -46.55
CA TYR A 28 14.84 -0.29 -47.67
C TYR A 28 16.21 -0.79 -48.18
N GLY A 29 16.45 -2.10 -48.16
CA GLY A 29 17.72 -2.71 -48.59
C GLY A 29 18.87 -2.61 -47.58
N GLY A 30 18.66 -1.97 -46.42
CA GLY A 30 19.62 -1.90 -45.32
C GLY A 30 19.21 -2.76 -44.12
N ILE A 31 20.16 -2.98 -43.21
CA ILE A 31 19.95 -3.67 -41.93
C ILE A 31 19.95 -2.62 -40.82
N PHE A 32 18.84 -2.54 -40.09
CA PHE A 32 18.64 -1.58 -39.02
C PHE A 32 18.18 -2.26 -37.75
N GLY A 33 18.36 -1.60 -36.62
CA GLY A 33 17.81 -2.02 -35.35
C GLY A 33 16.29 -2.13 -35.44
N LYS A 34 15.72 -3.09 -34.73
CA LYS A 34 14.29 -3.31 -34.64
C LYS A 34 13.97 -3.73 -33.20
N ALA A 35 13.28 -2.86 -32.48
CA ALA A 35 12.80 -3.19 -31.15
C ALA A 35 11.69 -4.26 -31.24
N THR A 36 12.05 -5.50 -30.90
CA THR A 36 11.11 -6.63 -30.84
C THR A 36 10.15 -6.47 -29.65
N PRO A 37 8.97 -7.12 -29.68
CA PRO A 37 8.06 -7.12 -28.53
C PRO A 37 8.72 -7.59 -27.23
N GLU A 38 9.58 -8.61 -27.31
CA GLU A 38 10.33 -9.16 -26.18
C GLU A 38 11.30 -8.12 -25.64
N PHE A 39 12.06 -7.46 -26.51
CA PHE A 39 13.00 -6.40 -26.12
C PHE A 39 12.28 -5.19 -25.49
N LEU A 40 11.14 -4.79 -26.04
CA LEU A 40 10.31 -3.72 -25.46
C LEU A 40 9.77 -4.12 -24.08
N SER A 41 9.36 -5.39 -23.91
CA SER A 41 8.93 -5.91 -22.62
C SER A 41 10.06 -5.84 -21.59
N TRP A 42 11.28 -6.23 -21.96
CA TRP A 42 12.45 -6.11 -21.10
C TRP A 42 12.77 -4.65 -20.73
N ILE A 43 12.71 -3.72 -21.70
CA ILE A 43 12.87 -2.29 -21.42
C ILE A 43 11.84 -1.82 -20.38
N SER A 44 10.58 -2.23 -20.51
CA SER A 44 9.55 -1.89 -19.53
C SER A 44 9.85 -2.46 -18.14
N GLN A 45 10.39 -3.67 -18.04
CA GLN A 45 10.80 -4.24 -16.74
C GLN A 45 11.94 -3.44 -16.09
N VAL A 46 12.93 -3.01 -16.89
CA VAL A 46 14.03 -2.16 -16.41
C VAL A 46 13.50 -0.82 -15.89
N GLU A 47 12.59 -0.20 -16.64
CA GLU A 47 11.97 1.07 -16.28
C GLU A 47 11.13 0.96 -15.00
N ASP A 48 10.31 -0.08 -14.91
CA ASP A 48 9.48 -0.35 -13.73
C ASP A 48 10.34 -0.61 -12.49
N TYR A 49 11.38 -1.44 -12.63
CA TYR A 49 12.30 -1.70 -11.52
C TYR A 49 12.98 -0.43 -11.02
N ILE A 50 13.58 0.36 -11.93
CA ILE A 50 14.29 1.58 -11.55
C ILE A 50 13.32 2.60 -10.97
N SER A 51 12.18 2.83 -11.62
CA SER A 51 11.18 3.81 -11.17
C SER A 51 10.54 3.43 -9.84
N THR A 52 10.41 2.14 -9.52
CA THR A 52 9.84 1.68 -8.25
C THR A 52 10.83 1.78 -7.10
N ASN A 53 12.12 1.54 -7.35
CA ASN A 53 13.13 1.38 -6.29
C ASN A 53 14.03 2.61 -6.10
N TYR A 54 14.11 3.51 -7.09
CA TYR A 54 15.07 4.61 -7.08
C TYR A 54 14.42 5.97 -7.35
N ASP A 55 14.91 6.97 -6.64
CA ASP A 55 14.52 8.37 -6.86
C ASP A 55 15.04 8.87 -8.22
N GLU A 56 14.37 9.86 -8.80
CA GLU A 56 14.73 10.45 -10.10
C GLU A 56 16.14 11.05 -10.13
N ASN A 57 16.67 11.45 -8.97
CA ASN A 57 18.02 12.00 -8.83
C ASN A 57 19.12 10.95 -8.66
N SER A 58 18.76 9.67 -8.56
CA SER A 58 19.71 8.57 -8.38
C SER A 58 20.52 8.29 -9.65
N GLY A 59 21.70 7.66 -9.49
CA GLY A 59 22.53 7.22 -10.62
C GLY A 59 21.80 6.35 -11.64
N PRO A 60 21.08 5.27 -11.21
CA PRO A 60 20.34 4.41 -12.14
C PRO A 60 19.25 5.17 -12.90
N ALA A 61 18.50 6.05 -12.21
CA ALA A 61 17.44 6.85 -12.84
C ALA A 61 18.00 7.86 -13.86
N LYS A 62 19.08 8.57 -13.52
CA LYS A 62 19.73 9.50 -14.46
C LYS A 62 20.30 8.79 -15.68
N MET A 63 20.87 7.60 -15.49
CA MET A 63 21.40 6.82 -16.61
C MET A 63 20.27 6.34 -17.52
N LEU A 64 19.16 5.86 -16.95
CA LEU A 64 17.97 5.48 -17.69
C LEU A 64 17.38 6.68 -18.49
N GLN A 65 17.32 7.86 -17.89
CA GLN A 65 16.86 9.09 -18.56
C GLN A 65 17.73 9.48 -19.77
N SER A 66 19.01 9.09 -19.79
CA SER A 66 19.92 9.37 -20.90
C SER A 66 19.72 8.45 -22.13
N VAL A 67 18.89 7.41 -21.99
CA VAL A 67 18.59 6.44 -23.05
C VAL A 67 17.58 7.02 -24.03
N LYS A 68 17.95 7.06 -25.29
CA LYS A 68 17.09 7.50 -26.40
C LYS A 68 16.39 6.29 -27.02
N LYS A 69 15.26 5.89 -26.43
CA LYS A 69 14.50 4.68 -26.80
C LYS A 69 14.04 4.66 -28.27
N ASN A 70 13.80 5.83 -28.85
CA ASN A 70 13.43 5.97 -30.26
C ASN A 70 14.55 5.51 -31.20
N LEU A 71 15.79 5.40 -30.72
CA LEU A 71 16.93 4.94 -31.52
C LEU A 71 17.06 3.40 -31.59
N PHE A 72 16.16 2.65 -30.94
CA PHE A 72 16.16 1.20 -31.02
C PHE A 72 15.55 0.62 -32.30
N THR A 73 14.86 1.45 -33.10
CA THR A 73 14.22 1.02 -34.35
C THR A 73 14.62 1.94 -35.50
N GLY A 74 15.11 1.37 -36.61
CA GLY A 74 15.46 2.12 -37.82
C GLY A 74 16.85 2.75 -37.81
N TYR A 75 17.68 2.47 -36.80
CA TYR A 75 19.04 3.02 -36.69
C TYR A 75 20.11 1.93 -36.84
N GLU A 76 21.32 2.35 -37.21
CA GLU A 76 22.46 1.46 -37.40
C GLU A 76 22.97 0.85 -36.09
N ARG A 77 23.78 -0.20 -36.23
CA ARG A 77 24.32 -0.99 -35.12
C ARG A 77 24.96 -0.15 -34.02
N SER A 78 25.84 0.78 -34.38
CA SER A 78 26.57 1.60 -33.41
C SER A 78 25.63 2.41 -32.51
N THR A 79 24.61 3.03 -33.11
CA THR A 79 23.60 3.82 -32.40
C THR A 79 22.75 2.93 -31.50
N PHE A 80 22.25 1.80 -32.02
CA PHE A 80 21.46 0.84 -31.26
C PHE A 80 22.23 0.31 -30.04
N GLU A 81 23.46 -0.18 -30.25
CA GLU A 81 24.30 -0.74 -29.19
C GLU A 81 24.68 0.32 -28.15
N THR A 82 24.89 1.56 -28.56
CA THR A 82 25.17 2.67 -27.63
C THR A 82 24.02 2.88 -26.66
N GLU A 83 22.78 2.95 -27.17
CA GLU A 83 21.60 3.12 -26.31
C GLU A 83 21.30 1.87 -25.48
N LEU A 84 21.55 0.67 -26.03
CA LEU A 84 21.39 -0.59 -25.30
C LEU A 84 22.36 -0.67 -24.13
N ASN A 85 23.62 -0.31 -24.34
CA ASN A 85 24.65 -0.32 -23.30
C ASN A 85 24.33 0.65 -22.16
N LYS A 86 23.73 1.81 -22.46
CA LYS A 86 23.24 2.71 -21.42
C LYS A 86 22.13 2.07 -20.58
N LEU A 87 21.18 1.37 -21.23
CA LEU A 87 20.08 0.70 -20.51
C LEU A 87 20.58 -0.47 -19.66
N LYS A 88 21.48 -1.31 -20.21
CA LYS A 88 22.18 -2.37 -19.46
C LYS A 88 22.98 -1.80 -18.30
N GLY A 89 23.71 -0.71 -18.54
CA GLY A 89 24.44 0.00 -17.49
C GLY A 89 23.53 0.53 -16.39
N ALA A 90 22.37 1.09 -16.76
CA ALA A 90 21.40 1.62 -15.79
C ALA A 90 20.93 0.53 -14.85
N ILE A 91 20.47 -0.61 -15.37
CA ILE A 91 20.03 -1.73 -14.51
C ILE A 91 21.19 -2.37 -13.75
N LYS A 92 22.38 -2.49 -14.35
CA LYS A 92 23.57 -3.04 -13.69
C LYS A 92 24.03 -2.17 -12.51
N SER A 93 23.88 -0.84 -12.62
CA SER A 93 24.22 0.08 -11.54
C SER A 93 23.39 -0.14 -10.27
N CYS A 94 22.18 -0.71 -10.40
CA CYS A 94 21.32 -1.07 -9.27
C CYS A 94 21.92 -2.16 -8.37
N GLU A 95 22.88 -2.97 -8.84
CA GLU A 95 23.59 -3.93 -7.98
C GLU A 95 24.48 -3.25 -6.94
N ASN A 96 25.02 -2.08 -7.29
CA ASN A 96 26.00 -1.37 -6.47
C ASN A 96 25.37 -0.20 -5.70
N ILE A 97 24.24 0.33 -6.19
CA ILE A 97 23.56 1.48 -5.59
C ILE A 97 22.33 0.95 -4.83
N LYS A 98 22.27 1.23 -3.53
CA LYS A 98 21.13 0.84 -2.70
C LYS A 98 19.86 1.58 -3.14
N PRO A 99 18.70 0.91 -3.21
CA PRO A 99 17.41 1.56 -3.40
C PRO A 99 17.21 2.70 -2.40
N ASN A 100 16.79 3.86 -2.90
CA ASN A 100 16.63 5.07 -2.11
C ASN A 100 15.23 5.68 -2.21
N LYS A 101 14.36 5.15 -3.08
CA LYS A 101 12.98 5.64 -3.19
C LYS A 101 12.21 5.28 -1.94
N ARG A 102 11.66 6.30 -1.30
CA ARG A 102 10.81 6.14 -0.13
C ARG A 102 9.35 6.06 -0.57
N ASN A 103 8.64 5.02 -0.15
CA ASN A 103 7.18 5.02 -0.23
C ASN A 103 6.66 6.03 0.79
N PHE A 104 6.37 7.24 0.33
CA PHE A 104 5.95 8.37 1.16
C PHE A 104 4.70 8.07 2.01
N VAL A 105 3.86 7.13 1.58
CA VAL A 105 2.68 6.67 2.31
C VAL A 105 3.06 5.82 3.52
N ASP A 106 3.96 4.85 3.33
CA ASP A 106 4.40 3.94 4.40
C ASP A 106 5.15 4.72 5.48
N ASP A 107 6.01 5.65 5.11
CA ASP A 107 6.80 6.45 6.06
C ASP A 107 5.93 7.29 7.01
N LYS A 108 4.83 7.88 6.51
CA LYS A 108 3.92 8.67 7.36
C LYS A 108 3.10 7.80 8.31
N ILE A 109 2.58 6.68 7.83
CA ILE A 109 1.80 5.74 8.66
C ILE A 109 2.70 5.12 9.73
N ILE A 110 3.91 4.69 9.35
CA ILE A 110 4.90 4.14 10.28
C ILE A 110 5.35 5.22 11.29
N ALA A 111 5.54 6.47 10.85
CA ALA A 111 5.87 7.57 11.76
C ALA A 111 4.74 7.87 12.76
N LEU A 112 3.48 7.78 12.34
CA LEU A 112 2.31 7.91 13.22
C LEU A 112 2.26 6.76 14.24
N LEU A 113 2.43 5.51 13.80
CA LEU A 113 2.40 4.34 14.67
C LEU A 113 3.56 4.28 15.67
N ARG A 114 4.72 4.85 15.31
CA ARG A 114 5.88 4.97 16.21
C ARG A 114 5.71 6.11 17.22
N ASN A 115 4.80 7.06 17.00
CA ASN A 115 4.60 8.17 17.90
C ASN A 115 3.84 7.71 19.17
N PRO A 116 4.42 7.81 20.38
CA PRO A 116 3.74 7.40 21.61
C PRO A 116 2.46 8.19 21.90
N VAL A 117 2.37 9.45 21.45
CA VAL A 117 1.17 10.29 21.61
C VAL A 117 -0.03 9.71 20.86
N PHE A 118 0.20 9.09 19.70
CA PHE A 118 -0.86 8.43 18.93
C PHE A 118 -1.57 7.38 19.78
N TRP A 119 -0.80 6.51 20.43
CA TRP A 119 -1.35 5.46 21.30
C TRP A 119 -2.05 6.01 22.54
N VAL A 120 -1.50 7.07 23.15
CA VAL A 120 -2.13 7.70 24.32
C VAL A 120 -3.51 8.25 23.97
N VAL A 121 -3.65 8.94 22.84
CA VAL A 121 -4.94 9.48 22.39
C VAL A 121 -5.91 8.36 22.08
N THR A 122 -5.50 7.33 21.32
CA THR A 122 -6.35 6.20 20.96
C THR A 122 -6.85 5.45 22.20
N VAL A 123 -5.96 5.12 23.15
CA VAL A 123 -6.33 4.43 24.39
C VAL A 123 -7.27 5.29 25.25
N SER A 124 -7.01 6.60 25.33
CA SER A 124 -7.87 7.52 26.09
C SER A 124 -9.28 7.61 25.49
N LEU A 125 -9.40 7.64 24.16
CA LEU A 125 -10.68 7.67 23.45
C LEU A 125 -11.48 6.38 23.64
N VAL A 126 -10.82 5.23 23.52
CA VAL A 126 -11.45 3.91 23.74
C VAL A 126 -11.85 3.74 25.22
N GLY A 127 -10.98 4.10 26.15
CA GLY A 127 -11.27 4.03 27.58
C GLY A 127 -12.39 4.98 28.00
N GLY A 128 -12.40 6.21 27.47
CA GLY A 128 -13.43 7.20 27.73
C GLY A 128 -14.79 6.78 27.19
N SER A 129 -14.84 6.28 25.95
CA SER A 129 -16.09 5.79 25.35
C SER A 129 -16.64 4.55 26.07
N TYR A 130 -15.78 3.63 26.51
CA TYR A 130 -16.19 2.48 27.31
C TYR A 130 -16.79 2.89 28.66
N LYS A 131 -16.12 3.80 29.39
CA LYS A 131 -16.61 4.30 30.68
C LYS A 131 -17.96 5.02 30.54
N LEU A 132 -18.08 5.91 29.55
CA LEU A 132 -19.34 6.62 29.29
C LEU A 132 -20.47 5.64 28.96
N GLY A 133 -20.19 4.59 28.19
CA GLY A 133 -21.16 3.52 27.91
C GLY A 133 -21.63 2.80 29.18
N LEU A 134 -20.71 2.47 30.10
CA LEU A 134 -21.06 1.84 31.38
C LEU A 134 -21.87 2.77 32.29
N ASP A 135 -21.47 4.03 32.43
CA ASP A 135 -22.17 4.99 33.29
C ASP A 135 -23.60 5.27 32.79
N LEU A 136 -23.77 5.41 31.47
CA LEU A 136 -25.10 5.53 30.85
C LEU A 136 -25.95 4.27 31.05
N GLY A 137 -25.34 3.09 30.93
CA GLY A 137 -26.01 1.81 31.16
C GLY A 137 -26.51 1.66 32.59
N ASN A 138 -25.67 1.94 33.59
CA ASN A 138 -26.02 1.83 35.00
C ASN A 138 -27.15 2.80 35.38
N ASN A 139 -27.05 4.06 34.98
CA ASN A 139 -28.09 5.06 35.29
C ASN A 139 -29.44 4.69 34.69
N LYS A 140 -29.45 4.15 33.46
CA LYS A 140 -30.68 3.69 32.82
C LYS A 140 -31.28 2.50 33.58
N PHE A 141 -30.45 1.52 33.93
CA PHE A 141 -30.89 0.33 34.68
C PHE A 141 -31.46 0.68 36.06
N ASP A 142 -30.82 1.58 36.80
CA ASP A 142 -31.30 2.03 38.11
C ASP A 142 -32.62 2.81 37.99
N SER A 143 -32.78 3.62 36.93
CA SER A 143 -34.04 4.33 36.67
C SER A 143 -35.20 3.38 36.38
N GLU A 144 -34.97 2.35 35.55
CA GLU A 144 -35.98 1.34 35.20
C GLU A 144 -36.32 0.46 36.41
N LYS A 145 -35.33 0.12 37.24
CA LYS A 145 -35.53 -0.64 38.48
C LYS A 145 -36.40 0.13 39.47
N ASN A 146 -36.13 1.43 39.65
CA ASN A 146 -36.92 2.26 40.55
C ASN A 146 -38.37 2.44 40.06
N SER A 147 -38.58 2.66 38.75
CA SER A 147 -39.93 2.79 38.21
C SER A 147 -40.74 1.50 38.37
N LEU A 148 -40.13 0.34 38.12
CA LEU A 148 -40.78 -0.96 38.32
C LEU A 148 -41.12 -1.23 39.80
N ASN A 149 -40.25 -0.79 40.71
CA ASN A 149 -40.49 -0.95 42.16
C ASN A 149 -41.66 -0.06 42.64
N ASP A 150 -41.78 1.15 42.09
CA ASP A 150 -42.91 2.04 42.38
C ASP A 150 -44.23 1.50 41.82
N GLU A 151 -44.23 0.93 40.62
CA GLU A 151 -45.42 0.29 40.04
C GLU A 151 -45.87 -0.93 40.84
N THR A 152 -44.94 -1.80 41.24
CA THR A 152 -45.24 -2.97 42.07
C THR A 152 -45.77 -2.57 43.45
N LYS A 153 -45.24 -1.51 44.06
CA LYS A 153 -45.76 -0.98 45.32
C LYS A 153 -47.18 -0.44 45.18
N LYS A 154 -47.46 0.38 44.16
CA LYS A 154 -48.82 0.89 43.87
C LYS A 154 -49.82 -0.24 43.63
N LEU A 155 -49.40 -1.28 42.92
CA LEU A 155 -50.23 -2.45 42.65
C LEU A 155 -50.53 -3.23 43.94
N SER A 156 -49.52 -3.45 44.79
CA SER A 156 -49.67 -4.10 46.10
C SER A 156 -50.62 -3.33 47.02
N ASP A 157 -50.47 -2.01 47.10
CA ASP A 157 -51.35 -1.15 47.90
C ASP A 157 -52.80 -1.20 47.37
N SER A 158 -52.98 -1.20 46.05
CA SER A 158 -54.30 -1.33 45.42
C SER A 158 -54.95 -2.69 45.72
N ILE A 159 -54.17 -3.78 45.70
CA ILE A 159 -54.64 -5.13 46.07
C ILE A 159 -55.05 -5.17 47.55
N LYS A 160 -54.28 -4.55 48.46
CA LYS A 160 -54.63 -4.47 49.88
C LYS A 160 -55.94 -3.72 50.10
N VAL A 161 -56.12 -2.57 49.46
CA VAL A 161 -57.36 -1.77 49.55
C VAL A 161 -58.57 -2.57 49.05
N LEU A 162 -58.42 -3.28 47.93
CA LEU A 162 -59.46 -4.17 47.41
C LEU A 162 -59.78 -5.31 48.38
N HIS A 163 -58.76 -5.93 48.96
CA HIS A 163 -58.91 -7.01 49.93
C HIS A 163 -59.64 -6.53 51.21
N GLU A 164 -59.30 -5.34 51.72
CA GLU A 164 -59.99 -4.72 52.85
C GLU A 164 -61.46 -4.44 52.53
N ARG A 165 -61.75 -3.87 51.35
CA ARG A 165 -63.13 -3.62 50.90
C ARG A 165 -63.95 -4.90 50.75
N LEU A 166 -63.34 -5.98 50.26
CA LEU A 166 -63.99 -7.29 50.15
C LEU A 166 -64.27 -7.92 51.53
N LYS A 167 -63.42 -7.64 52.53
CA LYS A 167 -63.58 -8.16 53.90
C LYS A 167 -64.65 -7.43 54.69
N THR A 168 -64.93 -6.16 54.38
CA THR A 168 -66.01 -5.36 55.01
C THR A 168 -67.40 -5.62 54.42
N HIS A 169 -67.49 -6.29 53.27
CA HIS A 169 -68.76 -6.62 52.59
C HIS A 169 -69.18 -8.09 52.77
N LYS A 170 -68.61 -8.79 53.75
CA LYS A 170 -68.95 -10.16 54.15
C LYS A 170 -69.43 -10.17 55.59
#